data_AF-A0AAW4V1J5-F1
#
_entry.id   AF-A0AAW4V1J5-F1
#
_cell.length_a   1.000
_cell.length_b   1.000
_cell.length_c   1.000
_cell.angle_alpha   90.00
_cell.angle_beta   90.00
_cell.angle_gamma   90.00
#
_symmetry.space_group_name_H-M   'P 1'
#
loop_
_entity.id
_entity.type
_entity.pdbx_description
1 polymer ?
#
loop_
_entity_poly.entity_id
_entity_poly.type
_entity_poly.pdbx_seq_one_letter_code
_entity_poly.pdbx_strand_id
1 'polypeptide(L)' 'LMERKKDFDAAAVRDMFQGNADMQMTLLKLLDRHNEEMKARVGVDRAPTTMSTYVYTRRTLAEFIKTEFKVSD' A
#
# COMPACT_ATOMS: atom_id res chain seq x y z
N LEU A 1 -9.19 23.14 14.92
CA LEU A 1 -7.90 23.73 15.36
C LEU A 1 -6.80 22.86 14.75
N MET A 2 -6.33 23.19 13.54
CA MET A 2 -5.18 22.48 12.96
C MET A 2 -3.92 23.11 13.55
N GLU A 3 -3.08 22.29 14.18
CA GLU A 3 -1.79 22.70 14.72
C GLU A 3 -0.94 23.36 13.64
N ARG A 4 -0.40 24.50 14.01
CA ARG A 4 0.29 25.47 13.16
C ARG A 4 1.79 25.20 13.25
N LYS A 5 2.45 25.17 12.08
CA LYS A 5 3.90 25.22 11.85
C LYS A 5 4.70 23.97 12.27
N LYS A 6 4.68 22.96 11.41
CA LYS A 6 5.86 22.11 11.22
C LYS A 6 6.68 22.77 10.11
N ASP A 7 7.90 23.21 10.43
CA ASP A 7 8.79 23.73 9.39
C ASP A 7 9.09 22.59 8.40
N PHE A 8 8.83 22.85 7.12
CA PHE A 8 9.13 21.94 6.03
C PHE A 8 10.03 22.67 5.04
N ASP A 9 11.06 21.98 4.56
CA ASP A 9 11.88 22.52 3.49
C ASP A 9 11.25 22.19 2.12
N ALA A 10 11.70 22.88 1.08
CA ALA A 10 11.19 22.69 -0.27
C ALA A 10 11.44 21.27 -0.80
N ALA A 11 12.47 20.58 -0.29
CA ALA A 11 12.75 19.19 -0.63
C ALA A 11 11.67 18.26 -0.04
N ALA A 12 11.32 18.42 1.24
CA ALA A 12 10.28 17.65 1.92
C ALA A 12 8.90 17.83 1.26
N VAL A 13 8.56 19.04 0.81
CA VAL A 13 7.31 19.29 0.06
C VAL A 13 7.35 18.59 -1.28
N ARG A 14 8.45 18.77 -2.03
CA ARG A 14 8.64 18.12 -3.33
C ARG A 14 8.57 16.61 -3.19
N ASP A 15 9.24 16.03 -2.21
CA ASP A 15 9.36 14.60 -2.05
C ASP A 15 8.04 13.99 -1.56
N MET A 16 7.27 14.71 -0.74
CA MET A 16 5.90 14.31 -0.39
C MET A 16 4.94 14.36 -1.59
N PHE A 17 5.07 15.37 -2.46
CA PHE A 17 4.22 15.52 -3.66
C PHE A 17 4.63 14.64 -4.83
N GLN A 18 5.92 14.34 -4.98
CA GLN A 18 6.47 13.47 -6.02
C GLN A 18 6.50 12.00 -5.59
N GLY A 19 6.15 11.69 -4.33
CA GLY A 19 6.20 10.34 -3.78
C GLY A 19 7.61 9.84 -3.48
N ASN A 20 8.60 10.74 -3.44
CA ASN A 20 10.00 10.47 -3.12
C ASN A 20 10.31 10.48 -1.61
N ALA A 21 9.33 10.78 -0.76
CA ALA A 21 9.53 10.74 0.69
C ALA A 21 9.63 9.28 1.19
N ASP A 22 10.84 8.72 1.15
CA ASP A 22 11.42 7.63 1.98
C ASP A 22 10.64 6.33 2.23
N MET A 23 9.45 6.12 1.68
CA MET A 23 8.80 4.82 1.77
C MET A 23 9.31 3.94 0.64
N GLN A 24 10.48 3.36 0.84
CA GLN A 24 10.85 2.12 0.15
C GLN A 24 9.82 1.06 0.57
N MET A 25 8.69 1.04 -0.13
CA MET A 25 7.61 0.12 0.13
C MET A 25 7.80 -1.13 -0.71
N THR A 26 7.77 -2.27 -0.06
CA THR A 26 7.84 -3.56 -0.73
C THR A 26 6.58 -3.75 -1.57
N LEU A 27 6.66 -4.60 -2.61
CA LEU A 27 5.51 -4.92 -3.45
C LEU A 27 4.34 -5.47 -2.61
N LEU A 28 4.63 -6.26 -1.56
CA LEU A 28 3.60 -6.80 -0.67
C LEU A 28 2.94 -5.70 0.17
N LYS A 29 3.69 -4.72 0.69
CA LYS A 29 3.13 -3.56 1.41
C LYS A 29 2.25 -2.69 0.52
N LEU A 30 2.65 -2.49 -0.74
CA LEU A 30 1.82 -1.77 -1.71
C LEU A 30 0.49 -2.51 -1.97
N LEU A 31 0.56 -3.84 -2.11
CA LEU A 31 -0.64 -4.66 -2.32
C LEU A 31 -1.53 -4.69 -1.07
N ASP A 32 -0.96 -4.70 0.13
CA ASP A 32 -1.72 -4.60 1.38
C ASP A 32 -2.52 -3.30 1.47
N ARG A 33 -1.86 -2.18 1.15
CA ARG A 33 -2.54 -0.87 1.08
C ARG A 33 -3.67 -0.88 0.06
N HIS A 34 -3.41 -1.40 -1.16
CA HIS A 34 -4.43 -1.50 -2.18
C HIS A 34 -5.61 -2.36 -1.70
N ASN A 35 -5.36 -3.50 -1.09
CA ASN A 35 -6.41 -4.38 -0.58
C ASN A 35 -7.27 -3.71 0.49
N GLU A 36 -6.68 -2.91 1.39
CA GLU A 36 -7.44 -2.14 2.39
C GLU A 36 -8.31 -1.04 1.74
N GLU A 37 -7.79 -0.31 0.75
CA GLU A 37 -8.56 0.68 -0.03
C GLU A 37 -9.75 0.04 -0.76
N MET A 38 -9.58 -1.20 -1.24
CA MET A 38 -10.62 -1.95 -1.94
C MET A 38 -11.67 -2.51 -0.97
N LYS A 39 -11.22 -2.97 0.20
CA LYS A 39 -12.08 -3.45 1.28
C LYS A 39 -12.99 -2.35 1.82
N ALA A 40 -12.47 -1.13 1.97
CA ALA A 40 -13.25 0.03 2.41
C ALA A 40 -14.43 0.39 1.48
N ARG A 41 -14.41 -0.11 0.23
CA ARG A 41 -15.43 0.13 -0.80
C ARG A 41 -16.45 -0.99 -0.95
N VAL A 42 -16.28 -2.08 -0.19
CA VAL A 42 -17.25 -3.19 -0.15
C VAL A 42 -18.58 -2.68 0.41
N GLY A 43 -19.67 -2.95 -0.31
CA GLY A 43 -21.00 -2.45 0.01
C GLY A 43 -21.30 -1.03 -0.50
N VAL A 44 -20.31 -0.32 -1.06
CA VAL A 44 -20.51 0.94 -1.78
C VAL A 44 -20.59 0.67 -3.28
N ASP A 45 -19.45 0.35 -3.90
CA ASP A 45 -19.34 0.00 -5.32
C ASP A 45 -18.69 -1.37 -5.53
N ARG A 46 -18.40 -2.12 -4.46
CA ARG A 46 -17.77 -3.46 -4.53
C ARG A 46 -18.57 -4.53 -3.84
N ALA A 47 -18.59 -5.72 -4.45
CA ALA A 47 -19.18 -6.90 -3.84
C ALA A 47 -18.24 -7.53 -2.80
N PRO A 48 -18.76 -8.10 -1.70
CA PRO A 48 -17.93 -8.79 -0.71
C PRO A 48 -17.09 -9.93 -1.31
N THR A 49 -17.62 -10.61 -2.32
CA THR A 49 -16.95 -11.72 -3.01
C THR A 49 -15.68 -11.28 -3.73
N THR A 50 -15.58 -10.01 -4.13
CA THR A 50 -14.41 -9.46 -4.83
C THR A 50 -13.15 -9.49 -3.95
N MET A 51 -13.28 -9.42 -2.62
CA MET A 51 -12.13 -9.46 -1.72
C MET A 51 -11.39 -10.79 -1.71
N SER A 52 -12.08 -11.89 -2.05
CA SER A 52 -11.46 -13.22 -2.07
C SER A 52 -10.30 -13.31 -3.08
N THR A 53 -10.46 -12.69 -4.26
CA THR A 53 -9.41 -12.63 -5.28
C THR A 53 -8.21 -11.81 -4.80
N TYR A 54 -8.42 -10.65 -4.17
CA TYR A 54 -7.34 -9.79 -3.67
C TYR A 54 -6.50 -10.46 -2.58
N VAL A 55 -7.15 -11.15 -1.64
CA VAL A 55 -6.48 -11.92 -0.59
C VAL A 55 -5.69 -13.08 -1.21
N TYR A 56 -6.29 -13.79 -2.17
CA TYR A 56 -5.62 -14.89 -2.87
C TYR A 56 -4.37 -14.42 -3.61
N THR A 57 -4.48 -13.36 -4.42
CA THR A 57 -3.35 -12.77 -5.16
C THR A 57 -2.22 -12.37 -4.23
N ARG A 58 -2.52 -11.74 -3.09
CA ARG A 58 -1.51 -11.34 -2.10
C ARG A 58 -0.79 -12.53 -1.50
N ARG A 59 -1.50 -13.61 -1.18
CA ARG A 59 -0.90 -14.84 -0.67
C ARG A 59 0.00 -15.51 -1.71
N THR A 60 -0.50 -15.70 -2.93
CA THR A 60 0.26 -16.33 -4.02
C THR A 60 1.53 -15.55 -4.35
N LEU A 61 1.45 -14.22 -4.35
CA LEU A 61 2.61 -13.37 -4.60
C LEU A 61 3.65 -13.48 -3.49
N ALA A 62 3.23 -13.51 -2.21
CA ALA A 62 4.14 -13.71 -1.10
C ALA A 62 4.84 -15.08 -1.14
N GLU A 63 4.10 -16.14 -1.50
CA GLU A 63 4.64 -17.49 -1.67
C GLU A 63 5.66 -17.55 -2.83
N PHE A 64 5.35 -16.91 -3.95
CA PHE A 64 6.25 -16.78 -5.09
C PHE A 64 7.55 -16.05 -4.70
N ILE A 65 7.44 -14.89 -4.04
CA ILE A 65 8.60 -14.10 -3.60
C ILE A 65 9.50 -14.93 -2.68
N LYS A 66 8.91 -15.63 -1.72
CA LYS A 66 9.64 -16.53 -0.80
C LYS A 66 10.31 -17.68 -1.53
N THR A 67 9.65 -18.25 -2.54
CA THR A 67 10.17 -19.43 -3.25
C THR A 67 11.30 -19.07 -4.20
N GLU A 68 11.13 -18.03 -5.01
CA GLU A 68 12.09 -17.66 -6.07
C GLU A 68 13.24 -16.79 -5.54
N PHE A 69 12.93 -15.82 -4.67
CA PHE A 69 13.91 -14.82 -4.23
C PHE A 69 14.43 -15.08 -2.82
N LYS A 70 13.89 -16.08 -2.12
CA LYS A 70 14.28 -16.44 -0.74
C LYS A 70 14.16 -15.29 0.27
N VAL A 71 13.27 -14.34 0.01
CA VAL A 71 12.94 -13.21 0.89
C VAL A 71 11.46 -13.27 1.28
N SER A 72 11.09 -12.74 2.45
CA SER A 72 9.72 -12.83 2.98
C SER A 72 8.88 -11.57 2.75
N ASP A 73 9.53 -10.40 2.76
CA ASP A 73 9.01 -9.07 2.47
C ASP A 73 10.20 -8.12 2.30
#